data_AF-S9VRZ2-F1
#
_entry.id   AF-S9VRZ2-F1
#
_cell.length_a   1.000
_cell.length_b   1.000
_cell.length_c   1.000
_cell.angle_alpha   90.00
_cell.angle_beta   90.00
_cell.angle_gamma   90.00
#
_symmetry.space_group_name_H-M   'P 1'
#
loop_
_entity.id
_entity.type
_entity.pdbx_description
1 polymer ?
#
loop_
_entity_poly.entity_id
_entity_poly.type
_entity_poly.pdbx_seq_one_letter_code
_entity_poly.pdbx_strand_id
1 'polypeptide(L)'
;MRDLQFTLRCCGDGAVRREDFDACMRGAWAYLQPLAGTLTEAARAAAWEALRTGPARELLCFILIQREAFQNEMRKYRLRLNLFDMGMRVAEHCHLSSMSEDADRLAADGRYVEALQDDQVYSYARACALPPAVAHRFGRAIADSIDRFSWSRAPDADAAAAVPPAFAAALADPRVWRLFAAGAVRWTAAAAAAAPTGAVTGPGAPLRIVCRDEGKCLTYAGGMEDCLLNTGYYAAADDDARNAAAAHREKFAATHQTVQREKKRRVETEAADAAAVPFGRMKKKDYLAMLAAKDLKPNKKKPMDSDDEEAEAHMSGGAHMSSSIGGTFPVGEVISESFDLSQLNGVCTVFAYPDPFKNVAFSQPQPFDMVIEAGVVTAVSDGAPDDLVDLLSLVRQAEGKCYVRELGIGLNPYVGIQHPLRDVTSFERQWGVHLSLGQRHPLFVKQSCKRHPDGTPAEAVTIQGP
;
A
#
# COMPACT_ATOMS: atom_id res chain seq x y z
N MET A 1 -16.94 -17.25 13.20
CA MET A 1 -15.84 -16.63 12.41
C MET A 1 -14.99 -17.64 11.66
N ARG A 2 -14.30 -18.61 12.30
CA ARG A 2 -13.48 -19.61 11.59
C ARG A 2 -14.27 -20.41 10.54
N ASP A 3 -15.47 -20.87 10.91
CA ASP A 3 -16.31 -21.65 10.01
C ASP A 3 -16.90 -20.76 8.91
N LEU A 4 -17.23 -19.50 9.22
CA LEU A 4 -17.65 -18.50 8.22
C LEU A 4 -16.57 -18.22 7.19
N GLN A 5 -15.31 -18.09 7.63
CA GLN A 5 -14.18 -17.96 6.74
C GLN A 5 -14.00 -19.22 5.88
N PHE A 6 -14.09 -20.42 6.45
CA PHE A 6 -13.99 -21.65 5.65
C PHE A 6 -15.10 -21.71 4.59
N THR A 7 -16.35 -21.47 5.01
CA THR A 7 -17.53 -21.45 4.15
C THR A 7 -17.39 -20.42 3.03
N LEU A 8 -17.02 -19.17 3.32
CA LEU A 8 -16.93 -18.11 2.31
C LEU A 8 -15.78 -18.32 1.31
N ARG A 9 -14.71 -19.00 1.72
CA ARG A 9 -13.56 -19.30 0.86
C ARG A 9 -13.92 -20.27 -0.24
N CYS A 10 -14.66 -21.30 0.13
CA CYS A 10 -15.09 -22.39 -0.74
C CYS A 10 -16.49 -22.11 -1.32
N CYS A 11 -16.94 -20.85 -1.30
CA CYS A 11 -18.08 -20.43 -2.11
C CYS A 11 -17.62 -20.27 -3.56
N GLY A 12 -18.43 -20.73 -4.51
CA GLY A 12 -18.13 -20.61 -5.94
C GLY A 12 -17.40 -21.78 -6.61
N ASP A 13 -16.76 -22.66 -5.84
CA ASP A 13 -16.09 -23.87 -6.35
C ASP A 13 -16.96 -25.14 -6.26
N GLY A 14 -18.17 -25.02 -5.69
CA GLY A 14 -19.10 -26.12 -5.48
C GLY A 14 -18.76 -27.05 -4.31
N ALA A 15 -17.71 -26.77 -3.54
CA ALA A 15 -17.25 -27.62 -2.44
C ALA A 15 -18.07 -27.45 -1.15
N VAL A 16 -18.77 -26.32 -0.97
CA VAL A 16 -19.58 -26.06 0.22
C VAL A 16 -21.02 -26.53 0.00
N ARG A 17 -21.47 -27.45 0.85
CA ARG A 17 -22.87 -27.87 0.89
C ARG A 17 -23.75 -26.70 1.31
N ARG A 18 -24.89 -26.54 0.65
CA ARG A 18 -25.86 -25.46 0.94
C ARG A 18 -26.27 -25.42 2.42
N GLU A 19 -26.47 -26.58 3.04
CA GLU A 19 -26.84 -26.68 4.46
C GLU A 19 -25.78 -26.10 5.40
N ASP A 20 -24.50 -26.39 5.13
CA ASP A 20 -23.38 -25.88 5.92
C ASP A 20 -23.22 -24.37 5.71
N PHE A 21 -23.41 -23.89 4.47
CA PHE A 21 -23.43 -22.46 4.15
C PHE A 21 -24.55 -21.74 4.87
N ASP A 22 -25.79 -22.22 4.76
CA ASP A 22 -26.97 -21.59 5.34
C ASP A 22 -26.89 -21.58 6.88
N ALA A 23 -26.38 -22.66 7.49
CA ALA A 23 -26.13 -22.71 8.94
C ALA A 23 -25.10 -21.67 9.38
N CYS A 24 -24.01 -21.53 8.62
CA CYS A 24 -22.97 -20.56 8.93
C CYS A 24 -23.46 -19.11 8.78
N MET A 25 -24.19 -18.81 7.70
CA MET A 25 -24.75 -17.49 7.45
C MET A 25 -25.82 -17.11 8.48
N ARG A 26 -26.67 -18.04 8.92
CA ARG A 26 -27.59 -17.81 10.06
C ARG A 26 -26.83 -17.49 11.34
N GLY A 27 -25.78 -18.24 11.64
CA GLY A 27 -24.92 -17.99 12.80
C GLY A 27 -24.28 -16.60 12.73
N ALA A 28 -23.75 -16.20 11.58
CA ALA A 28 -23.17 -14.87 11.37
C ALA A 28 -24.23 -13.76 11.50
N TRP A 29 -25.42 -13.97 10.92
CA TRP A 29 -26.53 -13.02 10.97
C TRP A 29 -27.01 -12.74 12.39
N ALA A 30 -26.94 -13.72 13.30
CA ALA A 30 -27.29 -13.52 14.71
C ALA A 30 -26.39 -12.47 15.41
N TYR A 31 -25.14 -12.30 14.95
CA TYR A 31 -24.24 -11.25 15.44
C TYR A 31 -24.50 -9.89 14.79
N LEU A 32 -25.24 -9.85 13.67
CA LEU A 32 -25.68 -8.64 13.00
C LEU A 32 -27.11 -8.26 13.44
N GLN A 33 -27.47 -8.55 14.70
CA GLN A 33 -28.75 -8.22 15.30
C GLN A 33 -29.25 -6.79 15.01
N PRO A 34 -28.40 -5.74 15.08
CA PRO A 34 -28.81 -4.38 14.73
C PRO A 34 -29.26 -4.20 13.27
N LEU A 35 -28.88 -5.13 12.38
CA LEU A 35 -29.25 -5.17 10.96
C LEU A 35 -30.32 -6.23 10.64
N ALA A 36 -30.82 -6.96 11.64
CA ALA A 36 -31.68 -8.13 11.40
C ALA A 36 -33.02 -7.79 10.72
N GLY A 37 -33.53 -6.56 10.91
CA GLY A 37 -34.80 -6.09 10.34
C GLY A 37 -34.68 -5.29 9.04
N THR A 38 -33.47 -5.16 8.48
CA THR A 38 -33.15 -4.13 7.49
C THR A 38 -33.11 -4.68 6.07
N LEU A 39 -32.73 -5.96 5.95
CA LEU A 39 -32.91 -6.74 4.73
C LEU A 39 -34.21 -7.54 4.82
N THR A 40 -35.05 -7.43 3.79
CA THR A 40 -36.17 -8.36 3.63
C THR A 40 -35.64 -9.79 3.55
N GLU A 41 -36.44 -10.76 3.99
CA GLU A 41 -36.04 -12.17 3.90
C GLU A 41 -35.67 -12.59 2.47
N ALA A 42 -36.39 -12.06 1.48
CA ALA A 42 -36.10 -12.26 0.06
C ALA A 42 -34.76 -11.64 -0.36
N ALA A 43 -34.48 -10.38 0.02
CA ALA A 43 -33.22 -9.72 -0.29
C ALA A 43 -32.03 -10.41 0.39
N ARG A 44 -32.20 -10.86 1.63
CA ARG A 44 -31.21 -11.64 2.38
C ARG A 44 -30.95 -12.98 1.69
N ALA A 45 -31.99 -13.72 1.31
CA ALA A 45 -31.86 -15.00 0.61
C ALA A 45 -31.16 -14.84 -0.75
N ALA A 46 -31.48 -13.78 -1.49
CA ALA A 46 -30.81 -13.46 -2.76
C ALA A 46 -29.34 -13.11 -2.55
N ALA A 47 -29.01 -12.30 -1.53
CA ALA A 47 -27.64 -11.95 -1.19
C ALA A 47 -26.83 -13.18 -0.76
N TRP A 48 -27.42 -14.06 0.04
CA TRP A 48 -26.82 -15.33 0.45
C TRP A 48 -26.57 -16.25 -0.73
N GLU A 49 -27.50 -16.35 -1.66
CA GLU A 49 -27.30 -17.16 -2.86
C GLU A 49 -26.20 -16.57 -3.74
N ALA A 50 -26.20 -15.26 -3.98
CA ALA A 50 -25.12 -14.58 -4.72
C ALA A 50 -23.75 -14.73 -4.03
N LEU A 51 -23.73 -14.77 -2.69
CA LEU A 51 -22.53 -15.01 -1.92
C LEU A 51 -22.02 -16.44 -2.12
N ARG A 52 -22.93 -17.43 -2.14
CA ARG A 52 -22.63 -18.86 -2.29
C ARG A 52 -22.19 -19.24 -3.70
N THR A 53 -22.86 -18.71 -4.73
CA THR A 53 -22.62 -19.04 -6.15
C THR A 53 -21.67 -18.04 -6.83
N GLY A 54 -21.21 -17.03 -6.11
CA GLY A 54 -20.23 -16.07 -6.61
C GLY A 54 -18.89 -16.73 -6.96
N PRO A 55 -17.97 -16.02 -7.61
CA PRO A 55 -16.63 -16.55 -7.90
C PRO A 55 -15.89 -16.90 -6.62
N ALA A 56 -14.93 -17.83 -6.71
CA ALA A 56 -14.01 -18.13 -5.62
C ALA A 56 -13.42 -16.83 -5.08
N ARG A 57 -13.55 -16.62 -3.76
CA ARG A 57 -13.07 -15.41 -3.11
C ARG A 57 -11.85 -15.72 -2.28
N GLU A 58 -10.86 -14.88 -2.48
CA GLU A 58 -9.79 -14.75 -1.54
C GLU A 58 -10.31 -14.15 -0.24
N LEU A 59 -9.99 -14.75 0.90
CA LEU A 59 -10.42 -14.23 2.19
C LEU A 59 -9.28 -13.57 2.95
N LEU A 60 -9.56 -12.34 3.39
CA LEU A 60 -8.81 -11.64 4.41
C LEU A 60 -8.90 -12.44 5.72
N CYS A 61 -7.73 -12.74 6.31
CA CYS A 61 -7.67 -13.51 7.55
C CYS A 61 -7.95 -12.60 8.76
N PHE A 62 -7.47 -11.35 8.71
CA PHE A 62 -7.67 -10.33 9.73
C PHE A 62 -8.07 -8.99 9.09
N ILE A 63 -9.10 -8.37 9.67
CA ILE A 63 -9.52 -6.99 9.41
C ILE A 63 -9.20 -6.22 10.69
N LEU A 64 -8.24 -5.32 10.62
CA LEU A 64 -7.87 -4.43 11.71
C LEU A 64 -8.60 -3.12 11.50
N ILE A 65 -9.63 -2.86 12.31
CA ILE A 65 -10.33 -1.56 12.31
C ILE A 65 -9.59 -0.65 13.27
N GLN A 66 -9.08 0.47 12.78
CA GLN A 66 -8.28 1.41 13.55
C GLN A 66 -8.83 2.83 13.39
N ARG A 67 -8.77 3.61 14.47
CA ARG A 67 -9.17 5.01 14.46
C ARG A 67 -8.06 5.94 13.98
N GLU A 68 -6.80 5.60 14.32
CA GLU A 68 -5.60 6.40 14.05
C GLU A 68 -4.45 5.47 13.63
N ALA A 69 -3.56 5.92 12.74
CA ALA A 69 -2.38 5.15 12.35
C ALA A 69 -1.32 5.16 13.46
N PHE A 70 -0.90 3.99 13.94
CA PHE A 70 0.22 3.83 14.89
C PHE A 70 1.58 4.07 14.20
N GLN A 71 1.86 5.29 13.75
CA GLN A 71 3.15 5.60 13.13
C GLN A 71 4.28 5.79 14.16
N ASN A 72 3.96 6.32 15.35
CA ASN A 72 4.97 6.73 16.35
C ASN A 72 5.02 5.90 17.63
N GLU A 73 4.10 4.95 17.86
CA GLU A 73 4.07 4.15 19.08
C GLU A 73 4.57 2.71 18.86
N MET A 74 5.89 2.58 19.00
CA MET A 74 6.65 1.38 19.40
C MET A 74 6.65 0.17 18.46
N ARG A 75 7.87 -0.23 18.03
CA ARG A 75 8.26 -1.49 17.34
C ARG A 75 7.59 -2.78 17.88
N LYS A 76 7.02 -2.76 19.08
CA LYS A 76 6.40 -3.91 19.77
C LYS A 76 4.92 -4.13 19.45
N TYR A 77 4.23 -3.16 18.82
CA TYR A 77 2.78 -3.23 18.54
C TYR A 77 2.42 -3.31 17.06
N ARG A 78 3.38 -3.63 16.19
CA ARG A 78 3.11 -3.91 14.77
C ARG A 78 2.42 -5.27 14.59
N LEU A 79 1.24 -5.42 15.19
CA LEU A 79 0.39 -6.60 15.12
C LEU A 79 0.23 -7.05 13.65
N ARG A 80 0.07 -6.10 12.72
CA ARG A 80 0.04 -6.36 11.28
C ARG A 80 1.25 -7.14 10.78
N LEU A 81 2.47 -6.72 11.13
CA LEU A 81 3.70 -7.41 10.72
C LEU A 81 3.79 -8.80 11.33
N ASN A 82 3.48 -8.94 12.63
CA ASN A 82 3.46 -10.26 13.28
C ASN A 82 2.44 -11.21 12.63
N LEU A 83 1.24 -10.71 12.30
CA LEU A 83 0.20 -11.47 11.60
C LEU A 83 0.68 -11.88 10.21
N PHE A 84 1.37 -10.99 9.50
CA PHE A 84 1.94 -11.32 8.20
C PHE A 84 3.09 -12.34 8.29
N ASP A 85 4.00 -12.22 9.25
CA ASP A 85 5.09 -13.19 9.49
C ASP A 85 4.53 -14.59 9.75
N MET A 86 3.33 -14.67 10.34
CA MET A 86 2.56 -15.91 10.48
C MET A 86 1.87 -16.38 9.19
N GLY A 87 2.13 -15.73 8.06
CA GLY A 87 1.56 -16.01 6.74
C GLY A 87 0.13 -15.49 6.56
N MET A 88 -0.38 -14.66 7.47
CA MET A 88 -1.78 -14.24 7.47
C MET A 88 -1.98 -12.96 6.65
N ARG A 89 -3.11 -12.89 5.96
CA ARG A 89 -3.54 -11.67 5.26
C ARG A 89 -4.18 -10.71 6.22
N VAL A 90 -3.73 -9.47 6.19
CA VAL A 90 -4.22 -8.41 7.05
C VAL A 90 -4.65 -7.23 6.17
N ALA A 91 -5.87 -6.76 6.42
CA ALA A 91 -6.36 -5.48 5.91
C ALA A 91 -6.48 -4.51 7.08
N GLU A 92 -5.88 -3.33 6.97
CA GLU A 92 -6.18 -2.23 7.87
C GLU A 92 -7.31 -1.39 7.28
N HIS A 93 -8.36 -1.21 8.06
CA HIS A 93 -9.54 -0.44 7.71
C HIS A 93 -9.66 0.76 8.65
N CYS A 94 -10.03 1.88 8.06
CA CYS A 94 -10.31 3.10 8.81
C CYS A 94 -11.61 2.91 9.62
N HIS A 95 -11.73 3.64 10.73
CA HIS A 95 -12.97 3.71 11.49
C HIS A 95 -14.06 4.46 10.69
N LEU A 96 -15.34 4.27 11.03
CA LEU A 96 -16.46 4.94 10.34
C LEU A 96 -16.28 6.46 10.32
N SER A 97 -15.93 7.07 11.46
CA SER A 97 -15.59 8.50 11.57
C SER A 97 -14.53 9.01 10.58
N SER A 98 -13.62 8.14 10.16
CA SER A 98 -12.56 8.44 9.19
C SER A 98 -13.04 8.27 7.74
N MET A 99 -14.18 7.61 7.54
CA MET A 99 -14.90 7.55 6.27
C MET A 99 -15.92 8.71 6.18
N SER A 100 -16.85 8.78 7.13
CA SER A 100 -17.96 9.75 7.24
C SER A 100 -18.31 10.03 8.71
N GLU A 101 -18.26 11.30 9.12
CA GLU A 101 -18.75 11.74 10.44
C GLU A 101 -20.26 11.53 10.58
N ASP A 102 -20.99 11.68 9.48
CA ASP A 102 -22.44 11.51 9.45
C ASP A 102 -22.82 10.06 9.69
N ALA A 103 -22.12 9.12 9.03
CA ALA A 103 -22.31 7.70 9.27
C ALA A 103 -21.93 7.30 10.71
N ASP A 104 -20.84 7.85 11.24
CA ASP A 104 -20.39 7.59 12.61
C ASP A 104 -21.43 8.06 13.64
N ARG A 105 -21.97 9.27 13.46
CA ARG A 105 -23.04 9.83 14.27
C ARG A 105 -24.34 9.01 14.18
N LEU A 106 -24.75 8.62 12.98
CA LEU A 106 -25.90 7.75 12.76
C LEU A 106 -25.73 6.41 13.49
N ALA A 107 -24.54 5.81 13.39
CA ALA A 107 -24.24 4.56 14.09
C ALA A 107 -24.24 4.73 15.62
N ALA A 108 -23.74 5.85 16.15
CA ALA A 108 -23.79 6.18 17.57
C ALA A 108 -25.23 6.32 18.10
N ASP A 109 -26.14 6.82 17.26
CA ASP A 109 -27.57 6.92 17.55
C ASP A 109 -28.34 5.60 17.35
N GLY A 110 -27.65 4.50 17.04
CA GLY A 110 -28.26 3.19 16.77
C GLY A 110 -28.91 3.07 15.38
N ARG A 111 -28.74 4.07 14.52
CA ARG A 111 -29.27 4.14 13.14
C ARG A 111 -28.31 3.49 12.13
N TYR A 112 -27.99 2.22 12.37
CA TYR A 112 -26.96 1.50 11.62
C TYR A 112 -27.28 1.32 10.14
N VAL A 113 -28.56 1.30 9.75
CA VAL A 113 -28.96 1.18 8.33
C VAL A 113 -28.60 2.43 7.58
N GLU A 114 -29.00 3.57 8.10
CA GLU A 114 -28.73 4.86 7.49
C GLU A 114 -27.23 5.14 7.47
N ALA A 115 -26.50 4.75 8.52
CA ALA A 115 -25.05 4.80 8.54
C ALA A 115 -24.40 3.98 7.42
N LEU A 116 -24.91 2.77 7.13
CA LEU A 116 -24.40 1.93 6.03
C LEU A 116 -24.88 2.37 4.64
N GLN A 117 -25.93 3.17 4.58
CA GLN A 117 -26.45 3.77 3.35
C GLN A 117 -25.79 5.11 3.03
N ASP A 118 -24.99 5.65 3.95
CA ASP A 118 -24.14 6.80 3.71
C ASP A 118 -23.25 6.55 2.48
N ASP A 119 -23.24 7.52 1.58
CA ASP A 119 -22.59 7.41 0.28
C ASP A 119 -21.07 7.25 0.38
N GLN A 120 -20.43 7.87 1.37
CA GLN A 120 -18.99 7.77 1.59
C GLN A 120 -18.63 6.38 2.15
N VAL A 121 -19.46 5.83 3.05
CA VAL A 121 -19.31 4.45 3.53
C VAL A 121 -19.47 3.45 2.39
N TYR A 122 -20.50 3.62 1.56
CA TYR A 122 -20.73 2.77 0.40
C TYR A 122 -19.57 2.84 -0.62
N SER A 123 -19.10 4.05 -0.89
CA SER A 123 -17.98 4.32 -1.80
C SER A 123 -16.67 3.74 -1.28
N TYR A 124 -16.37 3.88 0.01
CA TYR A 124 -15.24 3.22 0.66
C TYR A 124 -15.33 1.69 0.57
N ALA A 125 -16.50 1.12 0.83
CA ALA A 125 -16.71 -0.33 0.73
C ALA A 125 -16.47 -0.85 -0.69
N ARG A 126 -16.92 -0.12 -1.72
CA ARG A 126 -16.61 -0.41 -3.12
C ARG A 126 -15.13 -0.25 -3.42
N ALA A 127 -14.49 0.78 -2.89
CA ALA A 127 -13.05 1.01 -3.00
C ALA A 127 -12.25 -0.18 -2.46
N CYS A 128 -12.66 -0.74 -1.33
CA CYS A 128 -12.06 -1.94 -0.75
C CYS A 128 -12.31 -3.21 -1.58
N ALA A 129 -13.39 -3.25 -2.36
CA ALA A 129 -13.72 -4.35 -3.24
C ALA A 129 -13.04 -4.27 -4.62
N LEU A 130 -12.20 -3.26 -4.86
CA LEU A 130 -11.40 -3.16 -6.09
C LEU A 130 -10.49 -4.39 -6.22
N PRO A 131 -10.62 -5.22 -7.27
CA PRO A 131 -9.83 -6.44 -7.38
C PRO A 131 -8.33 -6.13 -7.48
N PRO A 132 -7.48 -6.65 -6.56
CA PRO A 132 -6.04 -6.37 -6.55
C PRO A 132 -5.35 -6.70 -7.87
N ALA A 133 -5.72 -7.81 -8.52
CA ALA A 133 -5.14 -8.19 -9.81
C ALA A 133 -5.45 -7.19 -10.94
N VAL A 134 -6.62 -6.55 -10.92
CA VAL A 134 -6.99 -5.51 -11.91
C VAL A 134 -6.22 -4.23 -11.63
N ALA A 135 -6.17 -3.79 -10.37
CA ALA A 135 -5.37 -2.65 -9.94
C ALA A 135 -3.88 -2.85 -10.26
N HIS A 136 -3.34 -4.05 -10.00
CA HIS A 136 -1.97 -4.42 -10.31
C HIS A 136 -1.67 -4.37 -11.79
N ARG A 137 -2.52 -4.97 -12.62
CA ARG A 137 -2.33 -4.99 -14.08
C ARG A 137 -2.24 -3.57 -14.63
N PHE A 138 -3.15 -2.70 -14.19
CA PHE A 138 -3.18 -1.32 -14.65
C PHE A 138 -2.02 -0.48 -14.06
N GLY A 139 -1.76 -0.59 -12.76
CA GLY A 139 -0.65 0.09 -12.11
C GLY A 139 0.71 -0.32 -12.67
N ARG A 140 0.90 -1.61 -12.98
CA ARG A 140 2.12 -2.13 -13.61
C ARG A 140 2.33 -1.55 -15.00
N ALA A 141 1.26 -1.42 -15.79
CA ALA A 141 1.33 -0.77 -17.09
C ALA A 141 1.82 0.68 -17.00
N ILE A 142 1.34 1.44 -16.02
CA ILE A 142 1.76 2.82 -15.76
C ILE A 142 3.23 2.85 -15.28
N ALA A 143 3.56 2.06 -14.26
CA ALA A 143 4.89 1.97 -13.67
C ALA A 143 5.97 1.60 -14.70
N ASP A 144 5.76 0.53 -15.47
CA ASP A 144 6.71 0.10 -16.49
C ASP A 144 6.83 1.14 -17.61
N SER A 145 5.77 1.90 -17.90
CA SER A 145 5.85 3.00 -18.87
C SER A 145 6.67 4.17 -18.34
N ILE A 146 6.44 4.59 -17.09
CA ILE A 146 7.22 5.66 -16.46
C ILE A 146 8.70 5.29 -16.42
N ASP A 147 9.07 4.12 -15.89
CA ASP A 147 10.47 3.68 -15.84
C ASP A 147 11.07 3.64 -17.25
N ARG A 148 10.35 3.06 -18.21
CA ARG A 148 10.87 2.88 -19.56
C ARG A 148 11.19 4.20 -20.27
N PHE A 149 10.31 5.19 -20.16
CA PHE A 149 10.44 6.45 -20.91
C PHE A 149 11.22 7.54 -20.15
N SER A 150 11.32 7.43 -18.82
CA SER A 150 12.06 8.40 -18.00
C SER A 150 13.58 8.32 -18.20
N TRP A 151 14.08 7.28 -18.86
CA TRP A 151 15.51 7.03 -19.06
C TRP A 151 15.84 6.80 -20.55
N SER A 152 16.82 7.56 -21.06
CA SER A 152 17.45 7.28 -22.35
C SER A 152 18.37 6.08 -22.22
N ARG A 153 18.43 5.24 -23.26
CA ARG A 153 19.25 4.01 -23.26
C ARG A 153 19.97 3.81 -24.59
N ALA A 154 21.12 3.16 -24.56
CA ALA A 154 21.88 2.80 -25.76
C ALA A 154 21.16 1.67 -26.53
N PRO A 155 20.88 1.83 -27.84
CA PRO A 155 20.10 0.83 -28.59
C PRO A 155 20.79 -0.54 -28.59
N ASP A 156 20.07 -1.60 -28.21
CA ASP A 156 20.50 -2.96 -28.55
C ASP A 156 20.28 -3.19 -30.04
N ALA A 157 21.26 -3.82 -30.68
CA ALA A 157 21.24 -4.12 -32.12
C ALA A 157 20.02 -4.97 -32.56
N ASP A 158 19.39 -5.70 -31.65
CA ASP A 158 18.30 -6.67 -31.94
C ASP A 158 16.94 -6.32 -31.30
N ALA A 159 16.82 -5.20 -30.57
CA ALA A 159 15.59 -4.88 -29.86
C ALA A 159 14.66 -3.98 -30.67
N ALA A 160 13.68 -4.57 -31.37
CA ALA A 160 12.56 -3.82 -31.91
C ALA A 160 11.73 -3.20 -30.76
N ALA A 161 11.35 -1.94 -30.92
CA ALA A 161 10.53 -1.24 -29.94
C ALA A 161 9.11 -1.81 -29.89
N ALA A 162 8.76 -2.38 -28.75
CA ALA A 162 7.41 -2.80 -28.44
C ALA A 162 6.83 -1.96 -27.29
N VAL A 163 5.52 -1.76 -27.33
CA VAL A 163 4.73 -1.36 -26.15
C VAL A 163 5.13 -2.27 -24.97
N PRO A 164 5.38 -1.73 -23.76
CA PRO A 164 5.74 -2.56 -22.60
C PRO A 164 4.76 -3.74 -22.46
N PRO A 165 5.23 -4.98 -22.24
CA PRO A 165 4.35 -6.15 -22.19
C PRO A 165 3.21 -6.01 -21.17
N ALA A 166 3.47 -5.39 -20.01
CA ALA A 166 2.46 -5.08 -19.02
C ALA A 166 1.39 -4.12 -19.55
N PHE A 167 1.78 -3.13 -20.36
CA PHE A 167 0.87 -2.19 -20.99
C PHE A 167 -0.02 -2.90 -22.03
N ALA A 168 0.58 -3.71 -22.90
CA ALA A 168 -0.19 -4.52 -23.86
C ALA A 168 -1.18 -5.47 -23.14
N ALA A 169 -0.74 -6.10 -22.04
CA ALA A 169 -1.57 -6.97 -21.22
C ALA A 169 -2.72 -6.23 -20.51
N ALA A 170 -2.52 -4.96 -20.14
CA ALA A 170 -3.57 -4.11 -19.59
C ALA A 170 -4.58 -3.69 -20.66
N LEU A 171 -4.13 -3.28 -21.85
CA LEU A 171 -5.01 -2.96 -22.98
C LEU A 171 -5.91 -4.15 -23.36
N ALA A 172 -5.39 -5.37 -23.27
CA ALA A 172 -6.12 -6.60 -23.61
C ALA A 172 -7.11 -7.06 -22.52
N ASP A 173 -7.07 -6.53 -21.29
CA ASP A 173 -7.93 -6.97 -20.20
C ASP A 173 -9.23 -6.14 -20.14
N PRO A 174 -10.41 -6.70 -20.52
CA PRO A 174 -11.67 -5.98 -20.53
C PRO A 174 -12.11 -5.51 -19.13
N ARG A 175 -11.58 -6.10 -18.05
CA ARG A 175 -11.91 -5.70 -16.68
C ARG A 175 -11.29 -4.33 -16.33
N VAL A 176 -10.12 -4.01 -16.89
CA VAL A 176 -9.50 -2.68 -16.73
C VAL A 176 -10.39 -1.61 -17.34
N TRP A 177 -10.92 -1.85 -18.54
CA TRP A 177 -11.78 -0.89 -19.24
C TRP A 177 -13.17 -0.73 -18.62
N ARG A 178 -13.71 -1.80 -18.01
CA ARG A 178 -15.00 -1.75 -17.31
C ARG A 178 -14.92 -1.05 -15.96
N LEU A 179 -13.72 -0.92 -15.40
CA LEU A 179 -13.52 -0.30 -14.09
C LEU A 179 -13.78 1.21 -14.12
N PHE A 180 -13.42 1.86 -15.21
CA PHE A 180 -13.51 3.31 -15.36
C PHE A 180 -14.70 3.72 -16.22
N ALA A 181 -15.27 4.89 -15.92
CA ALA A 181 -16.31 5.49 -16.75
C ALA A 181 -15.80 5.74 -18.18
N ALA A 182 -16.71 5.71 -19.15
CA ALA A 182 -16.36 5.94 -20.55
C ALA A 182 -15.61 7.27 -20.71
N GLY A 183 -14.42 7.20 -21.31
CA GLY A 183 -13.56 8.36 -21.55
C GLY A 183 -12.63 8.76 -20.41
N ALA A 184 -12.70 8.12 -19.23
CA ALA A 184 -11.76 8.34 -18.13
C ALA A 184 -10.37 7.76 -18.44
N VAL A 185 -10.31 6.67 -19.23
CA VAL A 185 -9.08 6.15 -19.83
C VAL A 185 -9.22 6.21 -21.34
N ARG A 186 -8.23 6.81 -22.00
CA ARG A 186 -8.14 6.86 -23.46
C ARG A 186 -6.72 6.48 -23.85
N TRP A 187 -6.60 5.64 -24.86
CA TRP A 187 -5.32 5.32 -25.47
C TRP A 187 -5.39 5.67 -26.95
N THR A 188 -4.39 6.41 -27.42
CA THR A 188 -4.20 6.72 -28.83
C THR A 188 -2.91 6.08 -29.29
N ALA A 189 -2.96 5.25 -30.32
CA ALA A 189 -1.79 4.67 -30.97
C ALA A 189 -1.05 5.75 -31.78
N ALA A 190 -0.40 6.70 -31.11
CA ALA A 190 0.58 7.56 -31.76
C ALA A 190 1.85 6.72 -31.99
N ALA A 191 2.48 6.88 -33.15
CA ALA A 191 3.68 6.16 -33.59
C ALA A 191 4.63 5.95 -32.40
N ALA A 192 4.73 4.69 -31.94
CA ALA A 192 5.57 4.34 -30.81
C ALA A 192 7.00 4.76 -31.19
N ALA A 193 7.46 5.88 -30.66
CA ALA A 193 8.87 6.23 -30.72
C ALA A 193 9.62 5.05 -30.11
N ALA A 194 10.68 4.61 -30.78
CA ALA A 194 11.38 3.41 -30.37
C ALA A 194 11.92 3.61 -28.94
N ALA A 195 11.33 2.93 -27.96
CA ALA A 195 11.79 3.01 -26.58
C ALA A 195 13.06 2.16 -26.47
N PRO A 196 14.22 2.75 -26.16
CA PRO A 196 15.50 2.04 -26.25
C PRO A 196 15.62 0.98 -25.15
N THR A 197 16.09 -0.23 -25.46
CA THR A 197 16.59 -1.20 -24.45
C THR A 197 18.05 -0.88 -24.10
N GLY A 198 18.68 -1.61 -23.19
CA GLY A 198 20.10 -1.46 -22.90
C GLY A 198 20.46 -0.52 -21.73
N ALA A 199 21.74 -0.16 -21.69
CA ALA A 199 22.33 0.65 -20.62
C ALA A 199 21.77 2.08 -20.64
N VAL A 200 21.41 2.60 -19.46
CA VAL A 200 20.99 3.99 -19.23
C VAL A 200 22.11 4.95 -19.62
N THR A 201 21.81 5.90 -20.51
CA THR A 201 22.76 6.91 -21.01
C THR A 201 22.43 8.32 -20.56
N GLY A 202 21.28 8.54 -19.92
CA GLY A 202 20.86 9.85 -19.44
C GLY A 202 19.35 9.90 -19.17
N PRO A 203 18.83 11.07 -18.79
CA PRO A 203 17.39 11.32 -18.72
C PRO A 203 16.70 11.05 -20.06
N GLY A 204 15.50 10.49 -19.99
CA GLY A 204 14.66 10.15 -21.14
C GLY A 204 13.70 11.29 -21.53
N ALA A 205 12.54 10.89 -22.04
CA ALA A 205 11.46 11.84 -22.30
C ALA A 205 10.89 12.35 -20.97
N PRO A 206 10.58 13.65 -20.85
CA PRO A 206 10.02 14.18 -19.62
C PRO A 206 8.61 13.63 -19.37
N LEU A 207 8.34 13.22 -18.12
CA LEU A 207 6.99 12.88 -17.70
C LEU A 207 6.20 14.17 -17.49
N ARG A 208 5.05 14.29 -18.16
CA ARG A 208 4.18 15.46 -18.11
C ARG A 208 2.84 15.12 -17.47
N ILE A 209 2.48 15.84 -16.40
CA ILE A 209 1.17 15.77 -15.78
C ILE A 209 0.40 17.02 -16.17
N VAL A 210 -0.54 16.87 -17.09
CA VAL A 210 -1.37 17.97 -17.63
C VAL A 210 -2.65 18.04 -16.82
N CYS A 211 -2.95 19.22 -16.26
CA CYS A 211 -4.19 19.45 -15.53
C CYS A 211 -5.38 19.57 -16.50
N ARG A 212 -6.59 19.75 -15.96
CA ARG A 212 -7.78 20.01 -16.79
C ARG A 212 -7.62 21.28 -17.66
N ASP A 213 -6.91 22.27 -17.15
CA ASP A 213 -6.41 23.39 -17.94
C ASP A 213 -5.08 22.98 -18.59
N GLU A 214 -5.06 22.86 -19.92
CA GLU A 214 -3.89 22.40 -20.68
C GLU A 214 -2.68 23.34 -20.55
N GLY A 215 -2.90 24.60 -20.15
CA GLY A 215 -1.83 25.54 -19.83
C GLY A 215 -1.07 25.21 -18.55
N LYS A 216 -1.64 24.37 -17.69
CA LYS A 216 -1.08 23.97 -16.39
C LYS A 216 -0.55 22.55 -16.47
N CYS A 217 0.78 22.44 -16.46
CA CYS A 217 1.49 21.18 -16.62
C CYS A 217 2.64 21.11 -15.62
N LEU A 218 2.77 19.99 -14.91
CA LEU A 218 4.01 19.63 -14.23
C LEU A 218 4.88 18.81 -15.18
N THR A 219 6.18 19.11 -15.19
CA THR A 219 7.16 18.45 -16.06
C THR A 219 8.30 17.93 -15.21
N TYR A 220 8.53 16.62 -15.27
CA TYR A 220 9.62 15.91 -14.63
C TYR A 220 10.68 15.56 -15.70
N ALA A 221 11.75 16.35 -15.78
CA ALA A 221 12.75 16.21 -16.85
C ALA A 221 14.02 15.44 -16.44
N GLY A 222 14.22 15.18 -15.14
CA GLY A 222 15.44 14.61 -14.57
C GLY A 222 15.46 13.08 -14.47
N GLY A 223 14.49 12.41 -15.10
CA GLY A 223 14.20 11.00 -14.85
C GLY A 223 13.40 10.78 -13.58
N MET A 224 12.93 9.54 -13.40
CA MET A 224 12.08 9.13 -12.28
C MET A 224 12.73 7.96 -11.54
N GLU A 225 12.55 7.92 -10.23
CA GLU A 225 12.84 6.74 -9.42
C GLU A 225 11.97 5.55 -9.85
N ASP A 226 12.45 4.34 -9.56
CA ASP A 226 11.71 3.12 -9.89
C ASP A 226 10.34 3.15 -9.20
N CYS A 227 9.28 2.95 -9.97
CA CYS A 227 7.92 3.04 -9.47
C CYS A 227 7.62 1.93 -8.46
N LEU A 228 6.95 2.29 -7.37
CA LEU A 228 6.48 1.37 -6.35
C LEU A 228 4.97 1.18 -6.50
N LEU A 229 4.50 -0.06 -6.29
CA LEU A 229 3.09 -0.43 -6.46
C LEU A 229 2.48 -0.79 -5.11
N ASN A 230 1.38 -0.13 -4.77
CA ASN A 230 0.54 -0.52 -3.63
C ASN A 230 -0.87 -0.82 -4.14
N THR A 231 -1.00 -2.02 -4.69
CA THR A 231 -2.21 -2.51 -5.38
C THR A 231 -2.90 -3.64 -4.61
N GLY A 232 -2.37 -4.00 -3.43
CA GLY A 232 -2.81 -5.16 -2.66
C GLY A 232 -2.50 -6.51 -3.32
N TYR A 233 -1.89 -6.52 -4.51
CA TYR A 233 -1.53 -7.75 -5.23
C TYR A 233 -0.17 -8.27 -4.76
N TYR A 234 -0.10 -9.57 -4.52
CA TYR A 234 1.15 -10.27 -4.26
C TYR A 234 1.02 -11.67 -4.85
N ALA A 235 1.94 -12.11 -5.71
CA ALA A 235 1.78 -13.38 -6.44
C ALA A 235 1.57 -14.61 -5.53
N ALA A 236 2.19 -14.61 -4.34
CA ALA A 236 2.00 -15.66 -3.32
C ALA A 236 0.57 -15.70 -2.75
N ALA A 237 -0.25 -14.69 -3.04
CA ALA A 237 -1.67 -14.67 -2.75
C ALA A 237 -2.42 -15.74 -3.53
N ASP A 238 -2.09 -15.82 -4.81
CA ASP A 238 -2.74 -16.67 -5.80
C ASP A 238 -2.05 -18.04 -5.91
N ASP A 239 -1.09 -18.32 -5.03
CA ASP A 239 -0.45 -19.63 -4.91
C ASP A 239 -1.41 -20.62 -4.22
N ASP A 240 -1.84 -21.63 -4.98
CA ASP A 240 -2.71 -22.72 -4.51
C ASP A 240 -2.19 -23.39 -3.23
N ALA A 241 -0.87 -23.52 -3.06
CA ALA A 241 -0.26 -24.13 -1.88
C ALA A 241 -0.41 -23.26 -0.62
N ARG A 242 -0.49 -21.93 -0.78
CA ARG A 242 -0.76 -20.98 0.31
C ARG A 242 -2.25 -20.88 0.60
N ASN A 243 -3.07 -21.12 -0.42
CA ASN A 243 -4.51 -21.19 -0.27
C ASN A 243 -5.03 -22.54 0.26
N ALA A 244 -4.17 -23.53 0.47
CA ALA A 244 -4.54 -24.77 1.13
C ALA A 244 -4.53 -24.61 2.67
N ALA A 245 -5.65 -24.19 3.26
CA ALA A 245 -5.80 -24.09 4.73
C ALA A 245 -5.45 -25.42 5.45
N ALA A 246 -5.72 -26.57 4.83
CA ALA A 246 -5.37 -27.88 5.36
C ALA A 246 -3.84 -28.09 5.42
N ALA A 247 -3.13 -27.85 4.31
CA ALA A 247 -1.68 -27.96 4.25
C ALA A 247 -0.97 -26.93 5.16
N HIS A 248 -1.52 -25.72 5.26
CA HIS A 248 -1.02 -24.72 6.21
C HIS A 248 -1.15 -25.22 7.65
N ARG A 249 -2.29 -25.79 8.05
CA ARG A 249 -2.50 -26.37 9.39
C ARG A 249 -1.58 -27.56 9.66
N GLU A 250 -1.32 -28.40 8.66
CA GLU A 250 -0.39 -29.54 8.78
C GLU A 250 1.05 -29.07 9.04
N LYS A 251 1.50 -27.97 8.41
CA LYS A 251 2.82 -27.36 8.68
C LYS A 251 3.00 -27.00 10.16
N PHE A 252 1.94 -26.52 10.84
CA PHE A 252 2.00 -26.18 12.28
C PHE A 252 1.67 -27.35 13.21
N ALA A 253 0.94 -28.36 12.74
CA ALA A 253 0.68 -29.59 13.50
C ALA A 253 1.98 -30.36 13.78
N ALA A 254 2.90 -30.37 12.80
CA ALA A 254 4.22 -30.97 12.94
C ALA A 254 5.05 -30.28 14.04
N THR A 255 5.01 -28.94 14.13
CA THR A 255 5.76 -28.16 15.12
C THR A 255 5.26 -28.41 16.55
N HIS A 256 3.97 -28.64 16.74
CA HIS A 256 3.41 -28.93 18.06
C HIS A 256 3.81 -30.32 18.59
N GLN A 257 3.98 -31.31 17.70
CA GLN A 257 4.42 -32.66 18.08
C GLN A 257 5.91 -32.73 18.38
N THR A 258 6.78 -32.00 17.66
CA THR A 258 8.21 -31.89 17.98
C THR A 258 8.43 -31.19 19.31
N VAL A 259 7.73 -30.08 19.56
CA VAL A 259 7.84 -29.33 20.83
C VAL A 259 7.30 -30.16 22.02
N GLN A 260 6.25 -30.96 21.83
CA GLN A 260 5.75 -31.88 22.86
C GLN A 260 6.69 -33.07 23.11
N ARG A 261 7.31 -33.65 22.06
CA ARG A 261 8.33 -34.71 22.21
C ARG A 261 9.60 -34.20 22.89
N GLU A 262 10.03 -32.97 22.56
CA GLU A 262 11.15 -32.33 23.23
C GLU A 262 10.83 -31.96 24.67
N LYS A 263 9.62 -31.45 24.97
CA LYS A 263 9.16 -31.24 26.36
C LYS A 263 9.11 -32.55 27.15
N LYS A 264 8.63 -33.64 26.56
CA LYS A 264 8.56 -34.95 27.22
C LYS A 264 9.95 -35.53 27.50
N ARG A 265 10.89 -35.41 26.54
CA ARG A 265 12.31 -35.75 26.76
C ARG A 265 12.95 -34.88 27.86
N ARG A 266 12.61 -33.59 27.91
CA ARG A 266 13.15 -32.67 28.93
C ARG A 266 12.63 -32.98 30.32
N VAL A 267 11.34 -33.29 30.46
CA VAL A 267 10.71 -33.66 31.74
C VAL A 267 11.24 -35.01 32.27
N GLU A 268 11.52 -35.98 31.41
CA GLU A 268 12.12 -37.26 31.82
C GLU A 268 13.61 -37.11 32.23
N THR A 269 14.31 -36.11 31.71
CA THR A 269 15.71 -35.82 32.10
C THR A 269 15.80 -34.92 33.34
N GLU A 270 14.85 -34.01 33.53
CA GLU A 270 14.80 -33.06 34.67
C GLU A 270 14.25 -33.69 35.97
N ALA A 271 13.65 -34.89 35.90
CA ALA A 271 13.23 -35.64 37.10
C ALA A 271 14.40 -36.32 37.85
N ALA A 272 15.59 -36.41 37.25
CA ALA A 272 16.77 -37.04 37.84
C ALA A 272 17.72 -36.05 38.56
N ASP A 273 17.60 -34.74 38.33
CA ASP A 273 18.52 -33.71 38.86
C ASP A 273 17.78 -32.61 39.65
N ALA A 274 16.83 -33.02 40.50
CA ALA A 274 16.16 -32.12 41.42
C ALA A 274 16.99 -31.86 42.69
N ALA A 275 18.08 -31.10 42.55
CA ALA A 275 18.73 -30.41 43.68
C ALA A 275 19.16 -28.98 43.28
N ALA A 276 18.29 -28.03 43.65
CA ALA A 276 18.57 -26.61 43.94
C ALA A 276 19.30 -25.74 42.90
N VAL A 277 18.56 -24.89 42.16
CA VAL A 277 19.03 -23.53 41.79
C VAL A 277 17.85 -22.55 41.73
N PRO A 278 17.93 -21.33 42.34
CA PRO A 278 16.84 -20.36 42.33
C PRO A 278 16.78 -19.54 41.04
N PHE A 279 15.56 -19.18 40.63
CA PHE A 279 15.28 -18.29 39.51
C PHE A 279 15.91 -16.91 39.74
N GLY A 280 16.95 -16.58 38.97
CA GLY A 280 17.60 -15.26 38.96
C GLY A 280 18.43 -15.09 37.69
N ARG A 281 18.43 -13.87 37.11
CA ARG A 281 19.24 -13.54 35.92
C ARG A 281 20.70 -13.96 36.15
N MET A 282 21.24 -14.78 35.25
CA MET A 282 22.64 -15.19 35.26
C MET A 282 23.55 -13.94 35.25
N LYS A 283 24.51 -13.88 36.17
CA LYS A 283 25.42 -12.73 36.26
C LYS A 283 26.26 -12.67 34.98
N LYS A 284 26.53 -11.47 34.48
CA LYS A 284 27.25 -11.21 33.22
C LYS A 284 28.56 -12.00 33.11
N LYS A 285 29.26 -12.22 34.23
CA LYS A 285 30.50 -13.01 34.31
C LYS A 285 30.27 -14.48 33.96
N ASP A 286 29.20 -15.07 34.44
CA ASP A 286 28.86 -16.49 34.23
C ASP A 286 28.37 -16.71 32.80
N TYR A 287 27.65 -15.73 32.23
CA TYR A 287 27.25 -15.72 30.82
C TYR A 287 28.46 -15.66 29.87
N LEU A 288 29.46 -14.82 30.19
CA LEU A 288 30.69 -14.72 29.39
C LEU A 288 31.56 -15.99 29.50
N ALA A 289 31.62 -16.61 30.68
CA ALA A 289 32.30 -17.90 30.86
C ALA A 289 31.62 -19.03 30.08
N MET A 290 30.28 -19.06 30.06
CA MET A 290 29.50 -20.01 29.25
C MET A 290 29.76 -19.83 27.74
N LEU A 291 29.82 -18.58 27.27
CA LEU A 291 30.13 -18.27 25.88
C LEU A 291 31.55 -18.73 25.50
N ALA A 292 32.54 -18.49 26.36
CA ALA A 292 33.91 -18.95 26.15
C ALA A 292 34.03 -20.48 26.14
N ALA A 293 33.33 -21.19 27.04
CA ALA A 293 33.31 -22.65 27.07
C ALA A 293 32.62 -23.29 25.85
N LYS A 294 31.77 -22.54 25.15
CA LYS A 294 31.06 -22.97 23.94
C LYS A 294 31.69 -22.45 22.64
N ASP A 295 32.85 -21.80 22.75
CA ASP A 295 33.54 -21.15 21.63
C ASP A 295 32.67 -20.14 20.86
N LEU A 296 31.72 -19.51 21.56
CA LEU A 296 30.80 -18.50 21.04
C LEU A 296 31.27 -17.11 21.45
N LYS A 297 31.28 -16.15 20.51
CA LYS A 297 31.64 -14.76 20.82
C LYS A 297 30.41 -13.98 21.36
N PRO A 298 30.58 -13.09 22.34
CA PRO A 298 29.48 -12.24 22.81
C PRO A 298 29.01 -11.33 21.68
N ASN A 299 27.70 -11.23 21.46
CA ASN A 299 27.13 -10.23 20.57
C ASN A 299 27.61 -8.84 21.01
N LYS A 300 28.37 -8.17 20.13
CA LYS A 300 28.83 -6.80 20.33
C LYS A 300 27.57 -5.95 20.52
N LYS A 301 27.40 -5.32 21.69
CA LYS A 301 26.46 -4.21 21.80
C LYS A 301 27.02 -3.08 20.94
N LYS A 302 26.41 -2.82 19.79
CA LYS A 302 26.59 -1.54 19.10
C LYS A 302 26.08 -0.42 20.02
N PRO A 303 26.75 0.74 20.06
CA PRO A 303 26.11 1.94 20.60
C PRO A 303 24.89 2.22 19.72
N MET A 304 23.70 2.26 20.32
CA MET A 304 22.49 2.62 19.60
C MET A 304 22.50 4.12 19.37
N ASP A 305 22.79 4.54 18.15
CA ASP A 305 22.18 5.72 17.58
C ASP A 305 21.07 5.23 16.62
N SER A 306 19.90 5.85 16.68
CA SER A 306 18.64 5.29 16.17
C SER A 306 18.53 5.21 14.65
N ASP A 307 19.50 5.75 13.93
CA ASP A 307 19.41 6.01 12.49
C ASP A 307 20.19 4.97 11.66
N ASP A 308 21.10 4.21 12.29
CA ASP A 308 22.07 3.38 11.57
C ASP A 308 21.58 1.96 11.23
N GLU A 309 20.60 1.41 11.97
CA GLU A 309 20.08 0.05 11.67
C GLU A 309 19.11 0.03 10.47
N GLU A 310 18.42 1.14 10.19
CA GLU A 310 17.73 1.30 8.90
C GLU A 310 18.76 1.52 7.78
N ALA A 311 19.80 2.34 8.01
CA ALA A 311 20.86 2.60 7.04
C ALA A 311 21.65 1.34 6.58
N GLU A 312 21.89 0.35 7.45
CA GLU A 312 22.63 -0.86 7.07
C GLU A 312 21.85 -1.80 6.13
N ALA A 313 20.51 -1.77 6.14
CA ALA A 313 19.69 -2.47 5.15
C ALA A 313 19.60 -1.72 3.80
N HIS A 314 20.03 -0.44 3.76
CA HIS A 314 19.98 0.46 2.60
C HIS A 314 21.29 0.52 1.79
N MET A 315 22.33 -0.21 2.19
CA MET A 315 23.63 -0.26 1.48
C MET A 315 23.59 -1.03 0.16
N SER A 316 22.47 -1.69 -0.20
CA SER A 316 22.28 -2.33 -1.50
C SER A 316 21.07 -1.76 -2.26
N GLY A 317 21.24 -0.61 -2.92
CA GLY A 317 20.47 -0.21 -4.10
C GLY A 317 19.00 0.21 -3.93
N GLY A 318 18.70 1.48 -4.21
CA GLY A 318 17.39 1.94 -4.70
C GLY A 318 16.23 1.93 -3.72
N ALA A 319 15.11 2.48 -4.19
CA ALA A 319 13.82 2.46 -3.49
C ALA A 319 13.37 1.01 -3.27
N HIS A 320 13.57 0.49 -2.06
CA HIS A 320 13.20 -0.89 -1.73
C HIS A 320 11.83 -0.95 -1.06
N MET A 321 10.76 -1.04 -1.86
CA MET A 321 9.53 -1.72 -1.43
C MET A 321 9.56 -3.17 -1.89
N SER A 322 10.58 -3.94 -1.48
CA SER A 322 10.65 -5.35 -1.86
C SER A 322 9.46 -6.16 -1.38
N SER A 323 8.56 -5.57 -0.59
CA SER A 323 7.14 -5.93 -0.58
C SER A 323 6.36 -4.91 0.25
N SER A 324 5.48 -4.09 -0.36
CA SER A 324 4.41 -3.44 0.42
C SER A 324 3.50 -4.56 0.90
N ILE A 325 3.82 -5.03 2.09
CA ILE A 325 3.14 -6.13 2.75
C ILE A 325 2.15 -5.52 3.72
N GLY A 326 0.89 -5.47 3.29
CA GLY A 326 -0.20 -4.88 4.06
C GLY A 326 -0.13 -3.36 4.05
N GLY A 327 -0.90 -2.76 3.15
CA GLY A 327 -1.23 -1.33 3.17
C GLY A 327 -2.58 -1.11 3.83
N THR A 328 -2.87 0.16 4.11
CA THR A 328 -4.22 0.61 4.47
C THR A 328 -5.15 0.40 3.28
N PHE A 329 -6.39 -0.04 3.52
CA PHE A 329 -7.44 -0.02 2.50
C PHE A 329 -8.11 1.35 2.44
N PRO A 330 -8.53 1.80 1.24
CA PRO A 330 -8.48 1.10 -0.04
C PRO A 330 -7.06 0.98 -0.63
N VAL A 331 -6.87 0.00 -1.52
CA VAL A 331 -5.62 -0.19 -2.27
C VAL A 331 -5.75 0.40 -3.67
N GLY A 332 -4.61 0.56 -4.35
CA GLY A 332 -4.55 0.96 -5.75
C GLY A 332 -3.83 2.27 -5.95
N GLU A 333 -2.51 2.23 -6.02
CA GLU A 333 -1.69 3.36 -6.44
C GLU A 333 -0.38 2.90 -7.12
N VAL A 334 0.17 3.83 -7.89
CA VAL A 334 1.55 3.84 -8.38
C VAL A 334 2.22 5.08 -7.80
N ILE A 335 3.34 4.91 -7.10
CA ILE A 335 4.12 6.03 -6.54
C ILE A 335 5.52 6.03 -7.11
N SER A 336 6.07 7.22 -7.31
CA SER A 336 7.44 7.46 -7.77
C SER A 336 7.90 8.83 -7.26
N GLU A 337 9.15 9.17 -7.52
CA GLU A 337 9.76 10.44 -7.15
C GLU A 337 10.63 10.91 -8.32
N SER A 338 10.77 12.23 -8.51
CA SER A 338 11.74 12.77 -9.47
C SER A 338 13.14 12.35 -9.04
N PHE A 339 13.93 11.74 -9.92
CA PHE A 339 15.28 11.31 -9.57
C PHE A 339 16.13 12.52 -9.17
N ASP A 340 16.22 13.52 -10.06
CA ASP A 340 16.71 14.87 -9.76
C ASP A 340 15.51 15.78 -9.42
N LEU A 341 15.40 16.22 -8.17
CA LEU A 341 14.29 17.06 -7.72
C LEU A 341 14.29 18.44 -8.40
N SER A 342 15.45 18.98 -8.77
CA SER A 342 15.53 20.29 -9.43
C SER A 342 14.94 20.31 -10.83
N GLN A 343 14.69 19.13 -11.41
CA GLN A 343 14.15 19.01 -12.76
C GLN A 343 12.61 18.89 -12.78
N LEU A 344 11.95 19.12 -11.64
CA LEU A 344 10.49 19.26 -11.56
C LEU A 344 10.08 20.73 -11.62
N ASN A 345 9.31 21.10 -12.64
CA ASN A 345 8.82 22.47 -12.83
C ASN A 345 7.38 22.49 -13.35
N GLY A 346 6.66 23.57 -13.08
CA GLY A 346 5.39 23.86 -13.71
C GLY A 346 4.32 24.38 -12.76
N VAL A 347 3.06 24.25 -13.19
CA VAL A 347 1.89 24.69 -12.43
C VAL A 347 0.88 23.55 -12.38
N CYS A 348 0.32 23.30 -11.20
CA CYS A 348 -0.81 22.39 -11.03
C CYS A 348 -1.98 23.06 -10.30
N THR A 349 -3.18 22.55 -10.55
CA THR A 349 -4.39 22.97 -9.84
C THR A 349 -4.67 21.98 -8.71
N VAL A 350 -4.83 22.50 -7.48
CA VAL A 350 -5.04 21.72 -6.27
C VAL A 350 -6.48 21.92 -5.79
N PHE A 351 -7.20 20.82 -5.60
CA PHE A 351 -8.61 20.83 -5.16
C PHE A 351 -8.81 20.22 -3.76
N ALA A 352 -7.82 19.49 -3.25
CA ALA A 352 -7.85 18.85 -1.94
C ALA A 352 -6.45 18.83 -1.33
N TYR A 353 -6.38 18.90 0.00
CA TYR A 353 -5.15 18.94 0.78
C TYR A 353 -5.42 18.42 2.21
N PRO A 354 -4.40 17.99 2.96
CA PRO A 354 -4.57 17.66 4.37
C PRO A 354 -4.76 18.93 5.20
N ASP A 355 -5.79 18.99 6.03
CA ASP A 355 -5.95 20.03 7.04
C ASP A 355 -4.92 19.85 8.18
N PRO A 356 -4.80 20.81 9.12
CA PRO A 356 -3.89 20.70 10.27
C PRO A 356 -4.13 19.47 11.17
N PHE A 357 -5.28 18.81 11.05
CA PHE A 357 -5.67 17.59 11.77
C PHE A 357 -5.50 16.33 10.92
N LYS A 358 -4.87 16.42 9.74
CA LYS A 358 -4.65 15.33 8.78
C LYS A 358 -5.94 14.72 8.21
N ASN A 359 -7.02 15.50 8.16
CA ASN A 359 -8.20 15.18 7.38
C ASN A 359 -8.09 15.76 5.98
N VAL A 360 -8.76 15.16 5.02
CA VAL A 360 -8.92 15.75 3.69
C VAL A 360 -9.82 16.97 3.77
N ALA A 361 -9.26 18.13 3.46
CA ALA A 361 -10.00 19.37 3.19
C ALA A 361 -10.10 19.59 1.67
N PHE A 362 -11.19 20.23 1.24
CA PHE A 362 -11.46 20.54 -0.16
C PHE A 362 -11.45 22.05 -0.37
N SER A 363 -10.70 22.51 -1.38
CA SER A 363 -10.77 23.90 -1.85
C SER A 363 -11.94 24.04 -2.82
N GLN A 364 -13.16 24.04 -2.28
CA GLN A 364 -14.40 24.26 -3.03
C GLN A 364 -15.05 25.59 -2.66
N PRO A 365 -15.74 26.28 -3.59
CA PRO A 365 -16.01 25.85 -4.98
C PRO A 365 -14.84 26.10 -5.96
N GLN A 366 -13.79 26.80 -5.55
CA GLN A 366 -12.66 27.15 -6.42
C GLN A 366 -11.36 26.46 -5.97
N PRO A 367 -10.86 25.49 -6.76
CA PRO A 367 -9.48 25.02 -6.66
C PRO A 367 -8.51 26.18 -6.86
N PHE A 368 -7.31 26.07 -6.29
CA PHE A 368 -6.25 27.07 -6.41
C PHE A 368 -5.08 26.50 -7.20
N ASP A 369 -4.21 27.38 -7.70
CA ASP A 369 -3.01 26.98 -8.42
C ASP A 369 -1.79 26.95 -7.50
N MET A 370 -0.92 25.99 -7.72
CA MET A 370 0.37 25.84 -7.05
C MET A 370 1.49 25.83 -8.09
N VAL A 371 2.46 26.73 -7.90
CA VAL A 371 3.62 26.90 -8.78
C VAL A 371 4.81 26.18 -8.17
N ILE A 372 5.48 25.36 -9.00
CA ILE A 372 6.65 24.58 -8.63
C ILE A 372 7.82 24.98 -9.53
N GLU A 373 8.92 25.39 -8.92
CA GLU A 373 10.16 25.74 -9.60
C GLU A 373 11.33 25.01 -8.95
N ALA A 374 12.15 24.35 -9.77
CA ALA A 374 13.27 23.53 -9.32
C ALA A 374 12.91 22.57 -8.17
N GLY A 375 11.75 21.92 -8.28
CA GLY A 375 11.22 20.96 -7.30
C GLY A 375 10.60 21.58 -6.05
N VAL A 376 10.54 22.91 -5.94
CA VAL A 376 10.09 23.63 -4.74
C VAL A 376 8.77 24.33 -5.01
N VAL A 377 7.83 24.25 -4.06
CA VAL A 377 6.61 25.06 -4.08
C VAL A 377 6.98 26.52 -3.82
N THR A 378 6.93 27.35 -4.87
CA THR A 378 7.32 28.77 -4.81
C THR A 378 6.15 29.70 -4.58
N ALA A 379 4.98 29.38 -5.14
CA ALA A 379 3.78 30.19 -4.98
C ALA A 379 2.50 29.35 -4.96
N VAL A 380 1.46 29.89 -4.35
CA VAL A 380 0.07 29.46 -4.52
C VAL A 380 -0.76 30.69 -4.89
N SER A 381 -1.82 30.53 -5.67
CA SER A 381 -2.69 31.65 -6.07
C SER A 381 -3.47 32.22 -4.89
N ASP A 382 -3.91 33.48 -4.98
CA ASP A 382 -4.63 34.22 -3.92
C ASP A 382 -5.89 33.51 -3.37
N GLY A 383 -6.48 32.58 -4.13
CA GLY A 383 -7.63 31.77 -3.69
C GLY A 383 -7.26 30.55 -2.82
N ALA A 384 -5.99 30.36 -2.47
CA ALA A 384 -5.55 29.26 -1.63
C ALA A 384 -6.04 29.41 -0.18
N PRO A 385 -6.57 28.35 0.45
CA PRO A 385 -7.01 28.39 1.84
C PRO A 385 -5.89 28.75 2.84
N ASP A 386 -6.22 29.52 3.88
CA ASP A 386 -5.26 30.00 4.89
C ASP A 386 -4.56 28.84 5.62
N ASP A 387 -5.29 27.78 5.95
CA ASP A 387 -4.76 26.60 6.64
C ASP A 387 -3.72 25.84 5.80
N LEU A 388 -3.90 25.79 4.47
CA LEU A 388 -2.85 25.29 3.57
C LEU A 388 -1.63 26.20 3.58
N VAL A 389 -1.82 27.53 3.49
CA VAL A 389 -0.71 28.49 3.50
C VAL A 389 0.10 28.38 4.79
N ASP A 390 -0.58 28.18 5.92
CA ASP A 390 0.03 27.89 7.21
C ASP A 390 0.81 26.56 7.16
N LEU A 391 0.25 25.51 6.57
CA LEU A 391 0.91 24.20 6.43
C LEU A 391 2.21 24.30 5.61
N LEU A 392 2.17 24.99 4.47
CA LEU A 392 3.37 25.27 3.66
C LEU A 392 4.41 26.08 4.43
N SER A 393 3.96 27.04 5.25
CA SER A 393 4.83 27.84 6.10
C SER A 393 5.49 27.00 7.19
N LEU A 394 4.76 26.06 7.81
CA LEU A 394 5.30 25.11 8.78
C LEU A 394 6.37 24.21 8.17
N VAL A 395 6.13 23.66 6.97
CA VAL A 395 7.13 22.86 6.24
C VAL A 395 8.40 23.69 5.98
N ARG A 396 8.24 24.94 5.50
CA ARG A 396 9.38 25.83 5.26
C ARG A 396 10.13 26.21 6.54
N GLN A 397 9.44 26.37 7.66
CA GLN A 397 10.09 26.64 8.95
C GLN A 397 10.88 25.43 9.45
N ALA A 398 10.35 24.23 9.28
CA ALA A 398 10.97 22.99 9.74
C ALA A 398 12.13 22.53 8.83
N GLU A 399 11.96 22.67 7.52
CA GLU A 399 12.86 22.06 6.52
C GLU A 399 13.57 23.10 5.64
N GLY A 400 13.19 24.38 5.70
CA GLY A 400 13.75 25.46 4.89
C GLY A 400 13.04 25.64 3.55
N LYS A 401 13.00 24.60 2.72
CA LYS A 401 12.25 24.61 1.44
C LYS A 401 11.22 23.47 1.41
N CYS A 402 10.04 23.78 0.89
CA CYS A 402 8.96 22.82 0.67
C CYS A 402 9.14 22.16 -0.71
N TYR A 403 9.88 21.06 -0.77
CA TYR A 403 10.02 20.29 -2.01
C TYR A 403 8.78 19.44 -2.28
N VAL A 404 8.59 19.09 -3.54
CA VAL A 404 7.70 18.00 -3.96
C VAL A 404 8.55 16.73 -4.04
N ARG A 405 8.25 15.75 -3.20
CA ARG A 405 9.01 14.48 -3.11
C ARG A 405 8.35 13.39 -3.93
N GLU A 406 7.08 13.16 -3.73
CA GLU A 406 6.38 12.02 -4.33
C GLU A 406 5.39 12.48 -5.38
N LEU A 407 5.37 11.74 -6.49
CA LEU A 407 4.26 11.67 -7.42
C LEU A 407 3.49 10.38 -7.14
N GLY A 408 2.23 10.52 -6.76
CA GLY A 408 1.32 9.38 -6.64
C GLY A 408 0.20 9.43 -7.68
N ILE A 409 -0.12 8.26 -8.24
CA ILE A 409 -1.22 8.04 -9.18
C ILE A 409 -2.15 7.01 -8.55
N GLY A 410 -3.28 7.48 -8.02
CA GLY A 410 -4.31 6.61 -7.47
C GLY A 410 -5.12 5.92 -8.57
N LEU A 411 -5.54 4.69 -8.31
CA LEU A 411 -6.17 3.79 -9.28
C LEU A 411 -7.63 3.46 -8.94
N ASN A 412 -8.16 4.01 -7.84
CA ASN A 412 -9.47 3.65 -7.31
C ASN A 412 -10.57 4.59 -7.83
N PRO A 413 -11.49 4.14 -8.70
CA PRO A 413 -12.51 5.01 -9.30
C PRO A 413 -13.72 5.26 -8.38
N TYR A 414 -13.75 4.66 -7.19
CA TYR A 414 -14.89 4.73 -6.29
C TYR A 414 -14.75 5.80 -5.21
N VAL A 415 -13.59 6.44 -5.13
CA VAL A 415 -13.30 7.56 -4.23
C VAL A 415 -12.87 8.75 -5.09
N GLY A 416 -13.23 9.96 -4.66
CA GLY A 416 -12.80 11.18 -5.33
C GLY A 416 -13.64 12.38 -4.90
N ILE A 417 -13.63 13.46 -5.69
CA ILE A 417 -14.33 14.72 -5.36
C ILE A 417 -15.82 14.51 -5.08
N GLN A 418 -16.47 13.58 -5.78
CA GLN A 418 -17.91 13.28 -5.61
C GLN A 418 -18.18 12.35 -4.43
N HIS A 419 -17.19 11.56 -4.03
CA HIS A 419 -17.27 10.56 -2.98
C HIS A 419 -16.04 10.72 -2.07
N PRO A 420 -15.98 11.83 -1.33
CA PRO A 420 -14.78 12.17 -0.56
C PRO A 420 -14.63 11.21 0.62
N LEU A 421 -13.39 10.95 1.00
CA LEU A 421 -13.05 10.30 2.25
C LEU A 421 -12.29 11.31 3.09
N ARG A 422 -12.50 11.24 4.40
CA ARG A 422 -11.82 12.13 5.35
C ARG A 422 -10.38 11.71 5.60
N ASP A 423 -10.12 10.41 5.66
CA ASP A 423 -8.77 9.87 5.84
C ASP A 423 -7.89 10.14 4.61
N VAL A 424 -6.77 10.84 4.81
CA VAL A 424 -5.85 11.24 3.73
C VAL A 424 -5.25 10.03 3.03
N THR A 425 -4.79 9.03 3.79
CA THR A 425 -4.18 7.80 3.24
C THR A 425 -5.16 7.03 2.36
N SER A 426 -6.44 6.99 2.73
CA SER A 426 -7.48 6.36 1.93
C SER A 426 -7.84 7.18 0.70
N PHE A 427 -7.91 8.51 0.85
CA PHE A 427 -8.31 9.41 -0.22
C PHE A 427 -7.26 9.53 -1.32
N GLU A 428 -5.97 9.47 -1.00
CA GLU A 428 -4.89 9.58 -2.00
C GLU A 428 -4.96 8.46 -3.07
N ARG A 429 -5.64 7.34 -2.77
CA ARG A 429 -5.91 6.21 -3.68
C ARG A 429 -6.96 6.52 -4.76
N GLN A 430 -7.67 7.64 -4.65
CA GLN A 430 -8.67 8.11 -5.62
C GLN A 430 -8.10 8.14 -7.04
N TRP A 431 -8.96 7.94 -8.05
CA TRP A 431 -8.54 8.00 -9.45
C TRP A 431 -8.05 9.41 -9.83
N GLY A 432 -6.74 9.59 -9.85
CA GLY A 432 -6.09 10.86 -10.15
C GLY A 432 -4.67 10.95 -9.62
N VAL A 433 -4.14 12.17 -9.56
CA VAL A 433 -2.77 12.46 -9.13
C VAL A 433 -2.77 13.11 -7.76
N HIS A 434 -1.85 12.71 -6.90
CA HIS A 434 -1.53 13.39 -5.65
C HIS A 434 -0.02 13.63 -5.55
N LEU A 435 0.37 14.60 -4.72
CA LEU A 435 1.77 14.99 -4.50
C LEU A 435 2.06 14.99 -3.00
N SER A 436 3.24 14.49 -2.62
CA SER A 436 3.73 14.59 -1.25
C SER A 436 4.77 15.70 -1.12
N LEU A 437 4.58 16.56 -0.13
CA LEU A 437 5.43 17.73 0.12
C LEU A 437 6.37 17.51 1.31
N GLY A 438 7.57 18.07 1.23
CA GLY A 438 8.58 18.03 2.29
C GLY A 438 9.97 17.70 1.75
N GLN A 439 10.95 17.48 2.63
CA GLN A 439 12.33 17.18 2.26
C GLN A 439 12.72 15.75 2.52
N ARG A 440 11.97 15.00 3.32
CA ARG A 440 12.26 13.61 3.65
C ARG A 440 11.18 12.72 3.05
N HIS A 441 11.60 11.56 2.56
CA HIS A 441 10.67 10.53 2.12
C HIS A 441 11.10 9.17 2.68
N PRO A 442 10.21 8.42 3.35
CA PRO A 442 10.58 7.15 3.97
C PRO A 442 10.81 6.01 2.96
N LEU A 443 10.25 6.11 1.75
CA LEU A 443 10.35 5.07 0.71
C LEU A 443 11.42 5.37 -0.35
N PHE A 444 11.67 6.64 -0.61
CA PHE A 444 12.60 7.10 -1.66
C PHE A 444 13.82 7.75 -0.99
N VAL A 445 14.83 6.92 -0.73
CA VAL A 445 16.13 7.40 -0.26
C VAL A 445 16.91 7.90 -1.47
N LYS A 446 17.31 9.18 -1.45
CA LYS A 446 18.00 9.82 -2.57
C LYS A 446 19.30 9.12 -2.90
N GLN A 447 19.42 8.75 -4.17
CA GLN A 447 20.63 8.14 -4.70
C GLN A 447 21.57 9.20 -5.27
N SER A 448 22.87 9.00 -5.09
CA SER A 448 23.87 9.87 -5.71
C SER A 448 24.05 9.63 -7.21
N CYS A 449 23.60 8.48 -7.73
CA CYS A 449 23.65 8.13 -9.15
C CYS A 449 22.62 7.06 -9.49
N LYS A 450 22.10 7.09 -10.73
CA LYS A 450 21.23 6.02 -11.23
C LYS A 450 22.10 4.79 -11.48
N ARG A 451 21.56 3.60 -11.21
CA ARG A 451 22.25 2.32 -11.43
C ARG A 451 21.54 1.50 -12.50
N HIS A 452 22.33 0.69 -13.21
CA HIS A 452 21.84 -0.33 -14.12
C HIS A 452 21.25 -1.52 -13.34
N PRO A 453 20.49 -2.42 -14.00
CA PRO A 453 19.93 -3.61 -13.35
C PRO A 453 20.97 -4.53 -12.69
N ASP A 454 22.22 -4.51 -13.15
CA ASP A 454 23.35 -5.25 -12.57
C ASP A 454 24.02 -4.53 -11.38
N GLY A 455 23.50 -3.36 -10.98
CA GLY A 455 24.00 -2.55 -9.87
C GLY A 455 25.13 -1.58 -10.22
N THR A 456 25.65 -1.60 -11.46
CA THR A 456 26.71 -0.68 -11.88
C THR A 456 26.20 0.76 -12.04
N PRO A 457 27.01 1.79 -11.77
CA PRO A 457 26.59 3.19 -11.92
C PRO A 457 26.38 3.56 -13.39
N ALA A 458 25.29 4.25 -13.70
CA ALA A 458 25.08 4.90 -14.97
C ALA A 458 25.83 6.24 -14.98
N GLU A 459 27.14 6.19 -15.24
CA GLU A 459 28.07 7.35 -15.14
C GLU A 459 27.66 8.55 -16.01
N ALA A 460 26.85 8.34 -17.05
CA ALA A 460 26.34 9.39 -17.92
C ALA A 460 25.19 10.22 -17.31
N VAL A 461 24.57 9.77 -16.21
CA VAL A 461 23.49 10.50 -15.52
C VAL A 461 24.12 11.50 -14.55
N THR A 462 23.96 12.80 -14.85
CA THR A 462 24.39 13.90 -13.97
C THR A 462 23.18 14.51 -13.27
N ILE A 463 23.27 14.71 -11.95
CA ILE A 463 22.25 15.36 -11.11
C ILE A 463 22.64 16.84 -10.92
N GLN A 464 21.71 17.76 -11.16
CA GLN A 464 21.90 19.20 -10.98
C GLN A 464 21.39 19.70 -9.61
N GLY A 465 20.35 19.05 -9.09
CA GLY A 465 19.60 19.45 -7.91
C GLY A 465 19.87 18.63 -6.65
N PRO A 466 19.22 18.99 -5.54
CA PRO A 466 19.39 18.31 -4.25
C PRO A 466 18.84 16.89 -4.25
#